data_AF-A0A089WXH9-F1
#
_entry.id   AF-A0A089WXH9-F1
#
_cell.length_a   1.000
_cell.length_b   1.000
_cell.length_c   1.000
_cell.angle_alpha   90.00
_cell.angle_beta   90.00
_cell.angle_gamma   90.00
#
_symmetry.space_group_name_H-M   'P 1'
#
loop_
_entity.id
_entity.type
_entity.pdbx_description
1 polymer ?
#
loop_
_entity_poly.entity_id
_entity_poly.type
_entity_poly.pdbx_seq_one_letter_code
_entity_poly.pdbx_strand_id
1 'polypeptide(L)'
;DNRFSYNHTIWSNDAAMQPDQINKVVALGDSLSDTGNIFNASQWRFPNPNSWFLGHFSNGFVWTEYIAKAKNLPLYNWAVGGAAGENQYIALTGVGDQVSSYLTYAKLAKNYKPANTLFTLEFGLNDFMNYNRGVPEVKADYAEALIRLTDAGAKNFMLMTLPDATKAPQFKYSTQEEIDKIRAKVLEMNEFIKAQAMYYKAQ
;
A
#
# COMPACT_ATOMS: atom_id res chain seq x y z
N ASP A 1 24.39 14.52 -0.34
CA ASP A 1 23.51 14.36 -1.51
C ASP A 1 24.17 14.86 -2.78
N ASN A 2 23.91 14.18 -3.91
CA ASN A 2 24.35 14.59 -5.25
C ASN A 2 23.38 14.05 -6.31
N ARG A 3 23.62 14.34 -7.60
CA ARG A 3 22.74 13.92 -8.71
C ARG A 3 22.60 12.39 -8.92
N PHE A 4 23.41 11.59 -8.25
CA PHE A 4 23.36 10.12 -8.26
C PHE A 4 22.62 9.55 -7.03
N SER A 5 22.20 10.39 -6.08
CA SER A 5 21.36 9.96 -4.97
C SER A 5 19.98 9.54 -5.48
N TYR A 6 19.43 8.46 -4.92
CA TYR A 6 18.05 8.06 -5.16
C TYR A 6 17.07 9.04 -4.48
N ASN A 7 15.78 8.91 -4.79
CA ASN A 7 14.75 9.76 -4.21
C ASN A 7 14.47 9.30 -2.77
N HIS A 8 14.98 10.03 -1.78
CA HIS A 8 14.78 9.71 -0.37
C HIS A 8 13.62 10.51 0.22
N THR A 9 12.68 9.82 0.86
CA THR A 9 11.55 10.44 1.56
C THR A 9 12.03 11.32 2.71
N ILE A 10 11.52 12.55 2.78
CA ILE A 10 11.80 13.48 3.88
C ILE A 10 10.69 13.35 4.92
N TRP A 11 11.01 12.81 6.09
CA TRP A 11 10.09 12.72 7.23
C TRP A 11 10.17 13.98 8.10
N SER A 12 9.04 14.65 8.28
CA SER A 12 8.91 15.75 9.25
C SER A 12 8.59 15.18 10.63
N ASN A 13 9.49 15.36 11.59
CA ASN A 13 9.28 14.94 12.98
C ASN A 13 8.15 15.73 13.63
N ASP A 14 7.39 15.06 14.51
CA ASP A 14 6.27 15.65 15.21
C ASP A 14 6.76 16.60 16.33
N ALA A 15 5.96 17.63 16.62
CA ALA A 15 6.21 18.50 17.75
C ALA A 15 5.99 17.76 19.08
N ALA A 16 6.75 18.14 20.12
CA ALA A 16 6.60 17.58 21.46
C ALA A 16 5.19 17.84 22.04
N MET A 17 4.68 19.05 21.84
CA MET A 17 3.29 19.39 22.10
C MET A 17 2.48 19.20 20.83
N GLN A 18 1.66 18.16 20.80
CA GLN A 18 0.77 17.88 19.68
C GLN A 18 -0.64 17.50 20.18
N PRO A 19 -1.71 18.05 19.58
CA PRO A 19 -3.08 17.64 19.88
C PRO A 19 -3.33 16.21 19.41
N ASP A 20 -4.40 15.59 19.92
CA ASP A 20 -4.85 14.26 19.49
C ASP A 20 -5.70 14.39 18.22
N GLN A 21 -5.01 14.64 17.10
CA GLN A 21 -5.61 14.75 15.77
C GLN A 21 -4.69 14.11 14.72
N ILE A 22 -5.28 13.66 13.61
CA ILE A 22 -4.52 13.12 12.49
C ILE A 22 -3.57 14.20 11.94
N ASN A 23 -2.28 13.88 11.86
CA ASN A 23 -1.23 14.80 11.40
C ASN A 23 -0.38 14.24 10.25
N LYS A 24 -0.62 12.99 9.82
CA LYS A 24 0.01 12.38 8.64
C LYS A 24 -0.81 11.22 8.10
N VAL A 25 -0.58 10.91 6.83
CA VAL A 25 -1.08 9.70 6.17
C VAL A 25 0.10 8.75 5.97
N VAL A 26 -0.08 7.48 6.33
CA VAL A 26 0.85 6.39 5.98
C VAL A 26 0.12 5.43 5.05
N ALA A 27 0.69 5.17 3.87
CA ALA A 27 0.12 4.28 2.88
C ALA A 27 0.83 2.93 2.85
N LEU A 28 0.04 1.87 2.96
CA LEU A 28 0.46 0.48 2.81
C LEU A 28 -0.35 -0.12 1.66
N GLY A 29 0.28 -0.99 0.89
CA GLY A 29 -0.41 -1.62 -0.22
C GLY A 29 0.46 -1.99 -1.40
N ASP A 30 -0.15 -2.02 -2.57
CA ASP A 30 0.49 -2.49 -3.79
C ASP A 30 0.67 -1.37 -4.85
N SER A 31 0.73 -1.73 -6.13
CA SER A 31 0.87 -0.79 -7.25
C SER A 31 -0.21 0.30 -7.33
N LEU A 32 -1.41 0.08 -6.78
CA LEU A 32 -2.46 1.12 -6.75
C LEU A 32 -2.13 2.29 -5.81
N SER A 33 -1.14 2.10 -4.93
CA SER A 33 -0.78 3.07 -3.90
C SER A 33 0.70 3.47 -3.94
N ASP A 34 1.60 2.70 -4.55
CA ASP A 34 3.04 3.01 -4.61
C ASP A 34 3.32 4.33 -5.35
N THR A 35 4.15 5.17 -4.74
CA THR A 35 4.58 6.48 -5.25
C THR A 35 6.05 6.52 -5.68
N GLY A 36 6.77 5.39 -5.60
CA GLY A 36 8.14 5.28 -6.09
C GLY A 36 9.07 4.32 -5.34
N ASN A 37 8.56 3.47 -4.43
CA ASN A 37 9.36 2.48 -3.72
C ASN A 37 9.97 1.46 -4.70
N ILE A 38 9.14 0.85 -5.56
CA ILE A 38 9.65 -0.05 -6.60
C ILE A 38 10.48 0.68 -7.65
N PHE A 39 10.18 1.97 -7.89
CA PHE A 39 10.92 2.80 -8.82
C PHE A 39 12.34 3.08 -8.37
N ASN A 40 12.55 3.37 -7.09
CA ASN A 40 13.90 3.46 -6.53
C ASN A 40 14.60 2.09 -6.53
N ALA A 41 13.91 1.01 -6.15
CA ALA A 41 14.47 -0.34 -6.12
C ALA A 41 14.92 -0.82 -7.52
N SER A 42 14.20 -0.42 -8.56
CA SER A 42 14.52 -0.71 -9.96
C SER A 42 15.54 0.24 -10.58
N GLN A 43 16.17 1.11 -9.78
CA GLN A 43 17.11 2.13 -10.24
C GLN A 43 16.51 3.07 -11.29
N TRP A 44 15.26 3.49 -11.05
CA TRP A 44 14.46 4.38 -11.90
C TRP A 44 14.12 3.82 -13.29
N ARG A 45 14.11 2.48 -13.43
CA ARG A 45 13.83 1.81 -14.71
C ARG A 45 12.40 1.30 -14.82
N PHE A 46 11.74 1.05 -13.69
CA PHE A 46 10.41 0.44 -13.64
C PHE A 46 9.53 1.09 -12.55
N PRO A 47 8.33 1.58 -12.88
CA PRO A 47 7.79 1.71 -14.24
C PRO A 47 8.58 2.73 -15.09
N ASN A 48 8.51 2.62 -16.43
CA ASN A 48 9.26 3.51 -17.32
C ASN A 48 8.80 4.97 -17.15
N PRO A 49 9.67 5.91 -16.73
CA PRO A 49 9.26 7.26 -16.38
C PRO A 49 8.84 8.13 -17.57
N ASN A 50 9.07 7.67 -18.80
CA ASN A 50 8.59 8.36 -20.01
C ASN A 50 7.13 8.03 -20.35
N SER A 51 6.58 6.95 -19.79
CA SER A 51 5.18 6.52 -20.00
C SER A 51 4.35 6.59 -18.72
N TRP A 52 5.02 6.48 -17.58
CA TRP A 52 4.43 6.44 -16.25
C TRP A 52 4.96 7.60 -15.42
N PHE A 53 4.11 8.16 -14.56
CA PHE A 53 4.44 9.38 -13.83
C PHE A 53 5.45 9.09 -12.70
N LEU A 54 6.74 9.27 -12.99
CA LEU A 54 7.85 9.29 -12.01
C LEU A 54 7.77 8.20 -10.92
N GLY A 55 7.49 6.95 -11.29
CA GLY A 55 7.40 5.81 -10.38
C GLY A 55 5.99 5.39 -9.96
N HIS A 56 4.96 6.16 -10.30
CA HIS A 56 3.56 5.80 -10.09
C HIS A 56 3.09 4.86 -11.21
N PHE A 57 2.26 3.86 -10.87
CA PHE A 57 1.51 3.06 -11.84
C PHE A 57 0.27 3.82 -12.33
N SER A 58 0.46 5.08 -12.70
CA SER A 58 -0.53 5.96 -13.29
C SER A 58 0.17 7.03 -14.16
N ASN A 59 -0.62 7.87 -14.83
CA ASN A 59 -0.16 9.04 -15.58
C ASN A 59 -0.12 10.33 -14.72
N GLY A 60 -0.26 10.19 -13.41
CA GLY A 60 -0.23 11.28 -12.44
C GLY A 60 -0.29 10.73 -11.02
N PHE A 61 -0.77 11.54 -10.09
CA PHE A 61 -0.94 11.15 -8.70
C PHE A 61 -1.89 9.95 -8.53
N VAL A 62 -1.62 9.15 -7.50
CA VAL A 62 -2.50 8.07 -7.03
C VAL A 62 -3.48 8.59 -5.96
N TRP A 63 -4.46 7.76 -5.61
CA TRP A 63 -5.58 8.16 -4.75
C TRP A 63 -5.14 8.65 -3.35
N THR A 64 -4.09 8.08 -2.77
CA THR A 64 -3.55 8.46 -1.46
C THR A 64 -2.98 9.89 -1.45
N GLU A 65 -2.33 10.30 -2.54
CA GLU A 65 -1.81 11.66 -2.72
C GLU A 65 -2.93 12.69 -2.84
N TYR A 66 -4.02 12.36 -3.54
CA TYR A 66 -5.19 13.24 -3.61
C TYR A 66 -5.84 13.44 -2.24
N ILE A 67 -5.94 12.39 -1.41
CA ILE A 67 -6.45 12.51 -0.03
C ILE A 67 -5.51 13.38 0.81
N ALA A 68 -4.21 13.10 0.78
CA ALA A 68 -3.21 13.85 1.54
C ALA A 68 -3.24 15.34 1.16
N LYS A 69 -3.30 15.65 -0.13
CA LYS A 69 -3.44 17.01 -0.65
C LYS A 69 -4.74 17.67 -0.19
N ALA A 70 -5.88 17.00 -0.30
CA ALA A 70 -7.18 17.55 0.11
C ALA A 70 -7.26 17.82 1.61
N LYS A 71 -6.51 17.08 2.43
CA LYS A 71 -6.42 17.26 3.89
C LYS A 71 -5.24 18.10 4.34
N ASN A 72 -4.39 18.56 3.41
CA ASN A 72 -3.15 19.26 3.71
C ASN A 72 -2.26 18.50 4.73
N LEU A 73 -2.12 17.19 4.50
CA LEU A 73 -1.32 16.29 5.32
C LEU A 73 -0.11 15.76 4.54
N PRO A 74 1.04 15.52 5.20
CA PRO A 74 2.12 14.76 4.58
C PRO A 74 1.69 13.31 4.35
N LEU A 75 2.11 12.74 3.22
CA LEU A 75 1.97 11.33 2.87
C LEU A 75 3.33 10.65 2.96
N TYR A 76 3.39 9.53 3.68
CA TYR A 76 4.54 8.65 3.70
C TYR A 76 4.14 7.27 3.18
N ASN A 77 4.85 6.79 2.16
CA ASN A 77 4.43 5.62 1.40
C ASN A 77 5.33 4.41 1.68
N TRP A 78 4.71 3.33 2.13
CA TRP A 78 5.30 2.00 2.28
C TRP A 78 4.71 0.96 1.32
N ALA A 79 3.74 1.36 0.48
CA ALA A 79 3.23 0.51 -0.58
C ALA A 79 4.35 0.20 -1.59
N VAL A 80 4.34 -1.01 -2.12
CA VAL A 80 5.34 -1.47 -3.08
C VAL A 80 4.60 -2.02 -4.28
N GLY A 81 4.91 -1.52 -5.47
CA GLY A 81 4.39 -2.09 -6.72
C GLY A 81 4.51 -3.60 -6.73
N GLY A 82 3.41 -4.27 -7.13
CA GLY A 82 3.25 -5.72 -7.31
C GLY A 82 3.00 -6.14 -8.78
N ALA A 83 3.18 -5.23 -9.75
CA ALA A 83 2.88 -5.40 -11.16
C ALA A 83 3.75 -6.45 -11.91
N ALA A 84 3.23 -6.97 -13.02
CA ALA A 84 3.93 -7.92 -13.88
C ALA A 84 5.28 -7.34 -14.38
N GLY A 85 6.39 -7.99 -13.98
CA GLY A 85 7.75 -7.56 -14.30
C GLY A 85 8.68 -7.45 -13.08
N GLU A 86 8.13 -7.53 -11.87
CA GLU A 86 8.83 -7.19 -10.64
C GLU A 86 9.63 -8.31 -9.98
N ASN A 87 9.42 -9.57 -10.37
CA ASN A 87 10.21 -10.71 -9.86
C ASN A 87 11.73 -10.56 -10.09
N GLN A 88 12.16 -9.54 -10.83
CA GLN A 88 13.55 -9.21 -11.12
C GLN A 88 14.17 -8.20 -10.14
N TYR A 89 13.39 -7.56 -9.26
CA TYR A 89 13.86 -6.52 -8.34
C TYR A 89 13.63 -6.92 -6.88
N ILE A 90 14.62 -6.67 -6.02
CA ILE A 90 14.53 -6.96 -4.58
C ILE A 90 13.71 -5.85 -3.91
N ALA A 91 12.45 -6.14 -3.60
CA ALA A 91 11.56 -5.27 -2.82
C ALA A 91 10.75 -6.09 -1.80
N LEU A 92 10.08 -5.42 -0.86
CA LEU A 92 9.25 -6.11 0.15
C LEU A 92 8.07 -6.81 -0.56
N THR A 93 7.89 -8.10 -0.31
CA THR A 93 6.96 -8.94 -1.09
C THR A 93 5.57 -9.07 -0.44
N GLY A 94 5.37 -8.58 0.78
CA GLY A 94 4.09 -8.68 1.49
C GLY A 94 3.81 -7.49 2.40
N VAL A 95 2.53 -7.20 2.62
CA VAL A 95 2.09 -6.08 3.47
C VAL A 95 2.58 -6.21 4.92
N GLY A 96 2.74 -7.43 5.45
CA GLY A 96 3.31 -7.65 6.79
C GLY A 96 4.75 -7.12 6.93
N ASP A 97 5.55 -7.22 5.87
CA ASP A 97 6.92 -6.69 5.83
C ASP A 97 6.95 -5.18 5.65
N GLN A 98 5.99 -4.61 4.90
CA GLN A 98 5.79 -3.16 4.83
C GLN A 98 5.51 -2.58 6.22
N VAL A 99 4.63 -3.22 7.01
CA VAL A 99 4.34 -2.83 8.40
C VAL A 99 5.58 -2.96 9.29
N SER A 100 6.32 -4.06 9.21
CA SER A 100 7.56 -4.24 10.00
C SER A 100 8.62 -3.18 9.68
N SER A 101 8.82 -2.90 8.40
CA SER A 101 9.72 -1.86 7.92
C SER A 101 9.29 -0.50 8.46
N TYR A 102 8.01 -0.16 8.27
CA TYR A 102 7.43 1.09 8.76
C TYR A 102 7.63 1.27 10.27
N LEU A 103 7.30 0.26 11.08
CA LEU A 103 7.46 0.32 12.54
C LEU A 103 8.93 0.48 12.95
N THR A 104 9.86 -0.04 12.14
CA THR A 104 11.30 0.14 12.38
C THR A 104 11.73 1.59 12.15
N TYR A 105 11.29 2.22 11.05
CA TYR A 105 11.57 3.64 10.80
C TYR A 105 10.84 4.56 11.78
N ALA A 106 9.60 4.24 12.15
CA ALA A 106 8.81 5.02 13.09
C ALA A 106 9.46 5.10 14.49
N LYS A 107 10.21 4.08 14.92
CA LYS A 107 10.99 4.10 16.18
C LYS A 107 12.08 5.18 16.19
N LEU A 108 12.54 5.63 15.03
CA LEU A 108 13.55 6.69 14.90
C LEU A 108 12.91 8.09 14.89
N ALA A 109 11.60 8.18 14.70
CA ALA A 109 10.88 9.45 14.66
C ALA A 109 10.70 10.03 16.07
N LYS A 110 10.88 11.35 16.20
CA LYS A 110 10.70 12.06 17.47
C LYS A 110 9.23 12.36 17.72
N ASN A 111 8.80 12.18 18.97
CA ASN A 111 7.45 12.49 19.45
C ASN A 111 6.34 11.76 18.67
N TYR A 112 6.65 10.63 18.05
CA TYR A 112 5.71 9.94 17.20
C TYR A 112 4.54 9.35 18.00
N LYS A 113 3.30 9.64 17.58
CA LYS A 113 2.07 9.06 18.13
C LYS A 113 1.32 8.25 17.06
N PRO A 114 1.28 6.91 17.15
CA PRO A 114 0.54 6.05 16.21
C PRO A 114 -0.95 6.40 16.09
N ALA A 115 -1.57 6.83 17.18
CA ALA A 115 -2.96 7.29 17.20
C ALA A 115 -3.22 8.57 16.39
N ASN A 116 -2.19 9.34 16.02
CA ASN A 116 -2.29 10.55 15.20
C ASN A 116 -1.98 10.28 13.71
N THR A 117 -1.82 9.02 13.31
CA THR A 117 -1.61 8.63 11.92
C THR A 117 -2.91 8.08 11.33
N LEU A 118 -3.21 8.49 10.09
CA LEU A 118 -4.18 7.80 9.24
C LEU A 118 -3.45 6.74 8.42
N PHE A 119 -3.71 5.47 8.69
CA PHE A 119 -3.22 4.37 7.88
C PHE A 119 -4.20 4.08 6.75
N THR A 120 -3.69 3.99 5.53
CA THR A 120 -4.43 3.51 4.37
C THR A 120 -3.92 2.11 4.01
N LEU A 121 -4.83 1.19 3.73
CA LEU A 121 -4.49 -0.18 3.35
C LEU A 121 -5.38 -0.70 2.23
N GLU A 122 -4.74 -0.99 1.10
CA GLU A 122 -5.27 -1.67 -0.07
C GLU A 122 -4.24 -2.73 -0.48
N PHE A 123 -4.59 -4.01 -0.55
CA PHE A 123 -3.60 -5.06 -0.82
C PHE A 123 -4.26 -6.33 -1.35
N GLY A 124 -3.59 -6.98 -2.31
CA GLY A 124 -3.90 -8.34 -2.75
C GLY A 124 -4.26 -8.46 -4.23
N LEU A 125 -4.47 -7.35 -4.93
CA LEU A 125 -4.82 -7.40 -6.35
C LEU A 125 -3.65 -7.93 -7.17
N ASN A 126 -2.45 -7.43 -6.89
CA ASN A 126 -1.22 -7.92 -7.49
C ASN A 126 -0.94 -9.39 -7.16
N ASP A 127 -1.11 -9.81 -5.90
CA ASP A 127 -0.97 -11.20 -5.42
C ASP A 127 -1.82 -12.19 -6.22
N PHE A 128 -3.08 -11.83 -6.51
CA PHE A 128 -3.98 -12.68 -7.27
C PHE A 128 -3.65 -12.71 -8.76
N MET A 129 -3.28 -11.56 -9.35
CA MET A 129 -3.07 -11.43 -10.80
C MET A 129 -1.70 -11.90 -11.27
N ASN A 130 -0.64 -11.56 -10.54
CA ASN A 130 0.74 -11.69 -11.02
C ASN A 130 1.49 -12.83 -10.33
N TYR A 131 1.10 -13.18 -9.12
CA TYR A 131 1.79 -14.20 -8.31
C TYR A 131 0.95 -15.45 -8.07
N ASN A 132 -0.30 -15.47 -8.54
CA ASN A 132 -1.26 -16.58 -8.39
C ASN A 132 -1.42 -17.05 -6.93
N ARG A 133 -1.23 -16.17 -5.94
CA ARG A 133 -1.35 -16.52 -4.52
C ARG A 133 -2.76 -16.95 -4.15
N GLY A 134 -2.86 -17.77 -3.11
CA GLY A 134 -4.12 -18.24 -2.57
C GLY A 134 -4.82 -17.17 -1.73
N VAL A 135 -6.15 -17.13 -1.75
CA VAL A 135 -6.92 -16.23 -0.88
C VAL A 135 -6.59 -16.42 0.61
N PRO A 136 -6.42 -17.65 1.15
CA PRO A 136 -6.05 -17.83 2.56
C PRO A 136 -4.73 -17.16 2.94
N GLU A 137 -3.74 -17.18 2.03
CA GLU A 137 -2.42 -16.57 2.27
C GLU A 137 -2.52 -15.05 2.31
N VAL A 138 -3.21 -14.45 1.34
CA VAL A 138 -3.42 -13.00 1.28
C VAL A 138 -4.26 -12.50 2.47
N LYS A 139 -5.26 -13.28 2.90
CA LYS A 139 -6.04 -13.00 4.12
C LYS A 139 -5.17 -13.00 5.37
N ALA A 140 -4.26 -13.98 5.50
CA ALA A 140 -3.37 -14.07 6.64
C ALA A 140 -2.42 -12.85 6.71
N ASP A 141 -1.79 -12.49 5.59
CA ASP A 141 -0.90 -11.33 5.52
C ASP A 141 -1.64 -10.03 5.85
N TYR A 142 -2.85 -9.86 5.32
CA TYR A 142 -3.69 -8.68 5.58
C TYR A 142 -4.12 -8.60 7.05
N ALA A 143 -4.57 -9.72 7.63
CA ALA A 143 -4.93 -9.79 9.05
C ALA A 143 -3.73 -9.46 9.95
N GLU A 144 -2.57 -10.04 9.66
CA GLU A 144 -1.35 -9.82 10.42
C GLU A 144 -0.90 -8.36 10.37
N ALA A 145 -0.99 -7.71 9.20
CA ALA A 145 -0.70 -6.29 9.05
C ALA A 145 -1.60 -5.43 9.95
N LEU A 146 -2.91 -5.70 9.98
CA LEU A 146 -3.83 -4.99 10.87
C LEU A 146 -3.52 -5.22 12.34
N ILE A 147 -3.32 -6.47 12.75
CA ILE A 147 -2.98 -6.83 14.15
C ILE A 147 -1.74 -6.09 14.60
N ARG A 148 -0.65 -6.14 13.82
CA ARG A 148 0.62 -5.47 14.15
C ARG A 148 0.47 -3.96 14.27
N LEU A 149 -0.32 -3.33 13.40
CA LEU A 149 -0.58 -1.88 13.46
C LEU A 149 -1.40 -1.52 14.70
N THR A 150 -2.46 -2.27 15.00
CA THR A 150 -3.29 -2.02 16.19
C THR A 150 -2.54 -2.27 17.48
N ASP A 151 -1.72 -3.34 17.54
CA ASP A 151 -0.84 -3.63 18.69
C ASP A 151 0.20 -2.53 18.89
N ALA A 152 0.65 -1.90 17.81
CA ALA A 152 1.52 -0.73 17.85
C ALA A 152 0.79 0.59 18.19
N GLY A 153 -0.52 0.54 18.44
CA GLY A 153 -1.33 1.68 18.89
C GLY A 153 -1.95 2.52 17.78
N ALA A 154 -1.99 2.03 16.54
CA ALA A 154 -2.73 2.68 15.45
C ALA A 154 -4.23 2.69 15.74
N LYS A 155 -4.90 3.80 15.43
CA LYS A 155 -6.34 4.00 15.70
C LYS A 155 -7.18 4.42 14.50
N ASN A 156 -6.56 4.99 13.47
CA ASN A 156 -7.29 5.51 12.31
C ASN A 156 -6.89 4.71 11.08
N PHE A 157 -7.87 4.04 10.49
CA PHE A 157 -7.68 3.21 9.31
C PHE A 157 -8.66 3.62 8.22
N MET A 158 -8.18 3.57 6.99
CA MET A 158 -8.99 3.56 5.79
C MET A 158 -8.68 2.27 5.05
N LEU A 159 -9.64 1.35 5.09
CA LEU A 159 -9.59 0.08 4.36
C LEU A 159 -10.49 0.19 3.13
N MET A 160 -10.08 -0.41 2.02
CA MET A 160 -10.90 -0.46 0.82
C MET A 160 -10.99 -1.88 0.26
N THR A 161 -12.14 -2.19 -0.32
CA THR A 161 -12.32 -3.39 -1.15
C THR A 161 -11.54 -3.24 -2.45
N LEU A 162 -11.07 -4.36 -2.98
CA LEU A 162 -10.37 -4.44 -4.26
C LEU A 162 -11.34 -4.21 -5.43
N PRO A 163 -10.94 -3.43 -6.45
CA PRO A 163 -11.69 -3.35 -7.71
C PRO A 163 -11.65 -4.69 -8.45
N ASP A 164 -12.68 -4.96 -9.26
CA ASP A 164 -12.65 -6.11 -10.18
C ASP A 164 -11.68 -5.85 -11.34
N ALA A 165 -10.41 -6.20 -11.15
CA ALA A 165 -9.38 -6.04 -12.18
C ALA A 165 -9.65 -6.84 -13.45
N THR A 166 -10.53 -7.85 -13.42
CA THR A 166 -10.88 -8.63 -14.61
C THR A 166 -11.61 -7.81 -15.67
N LYS A 167 -12.00 -6.57 -15.34
CA LYS A 167 -12.56 -5.59 -16.27
C LYS A 167 -11.49 -4.75 -16.99
N ALA A 168 -10.22 -4.85 -16.59
CA ALA A 168 -9.13 -4.11 -17.20
C ALA A 168 -8.81 -4.64 -18.63
N PRO A 169 -8.27 -3.80 -19.53
CA PRO A 169 -7.96 -4.20 -20.91
C PRO A 169 -7.07 -5.44 -21.06
N GLN A 170 -6.20 -5.72 -20.08
CA GLN A 170 -5.32 -6.91 -20.08
C GLN A 170 -6.10 -8.22 -20.22
N PHE A 171 -7.31 -8.30 -19.65
CA PHE A 171 -8.14 -9.50 -19.65
C PHE A 171 -8.87 -9.76 -20.96
N LYS A 172 -8.77 -8.86 -21.96
CA LYS A 172 -9.28 -9.12 -23.31
C LYS A 172 -8.62 -10.33 -23.99
N TYR A 173 -7.44 -10.72 -23.51
CA TYR A 173 -6.64 -11.83 -24.04
C TYR A 173 -6.63 -13.05 -23.11
N SER A 174 -7.40 -13.01 -22.01
CA SER A 174 -7.52 -14.10 -21.04
C SER A 174 -8.68 -15.03 -21.37
N THR A 175 -8.62 -16.27 -20.90
CA THR A 175 -9.76 -17.19 -20.96
C THR A 175 -10.83 -16.78 -19.95
N GLN A 176 -12.08 -17.18 -20.20
CA GLN A 176 -13.18 -16.95 -19.26
C GLN A 176 -12.92 -17.65 -17.90
N GLU A 177 -12.27 -18.82 -17.92
CA GLU A 177 -11.87 -19.55 -16.72
C GLU A 177 -10.90 -18.74 -15.84
N GLU A 178 -9.87 -18.11 -16.43
CA GLU A 178 -8.92 -17.29 -15.67
C GLU A 178 -9.58 -16.02 -15.13
N ILE A 179 -10.48 -15.41 -15.91
CA ILE A 179 -11.31 -14.27 -15.48
C ILE A 179 -12.15 -14.67 -14.26
N ASP A 180 -12.87 -15.78 -14.32
CA ASP A 180 -13.77 -16.20 -13.25
C ASP A 180 -12.99 -16.60 -12.00
N LYS A 181 -11.83 -17.24 -12.16
CA LYS A 181 -10.90 -17.56 -11.08
C LYS A 181 -10.41 -16.32 -10.35
N ILE A 182 -9.91 -15.30 -11.04
CA ILE A 182 -9.42 -14.06 -10.40
C ILE A 182 -10.57 -13.29 -9.78
N ARG A 183 -11.73 -13.18 -10.47
CA ARG A 183 -12.91 -12.50 -9.92
C ARG A 183 -13.39 -13.17 -8.63
N ALA A 184 -13.41 -14.51 -8.57
CA ALA A 184 -13.79 -15.24 -7.36
C ALA A 184 -12.87 -14.90 -6.18
N LYS A 185 -11.55 -14.85 -6.40
CA LYS A 185 -10.58 -14.45 -5.37
C LYS A 185 -10.83 -13.01 -4.87
N VAL A 186 -11.07 -12.07 -5.78
CA VAL A 186 -11.37 -10.66 -5.46
C VAL A 186 -12.65 -10.54 -4.62
N LEU A 187 -13.72 -11.23 -5.02
CA LEU A 187 -14.98 -11.22 -4.28
C LEU A 187 -14.84 -11.80 -2.87
N GLU A 188 -14.14 -12.93 -2.74
CA GLU A 188 -13.89 -13.56 -1.44
C GLU A 188 -13.02 -12.68 -0.52
N MET A 189 -12.00 -12.02 -1.08
CA MET A 189 -11.16 -11.08 -0.34
C MET A 189 -11.96 -9.85 0.11
N ASN A 190 -12.86 -9.33 -0.74
CA ASN A 190 -13.69 -8.18 -0.41
C ASN A 190 -14.65 -8.44 0.76
N GLU A 191 -15.25 -9.63 0.85
CA GLU A 191 -16.05 -10.00 2.02
C GLU A 191 -15.20 -10.08 3.30
N PHE A 192 -13.97 -10.58 3.19
CA PHE A 192 -13.04 -10.60 4.32
C PHE A 192 -12.62 -9.20 4.76
N ILE A 193 -12.30 -8.28 3.85
CA ILE A 193 -11.96 -6.89 4.18
C ILE A 193 -13.13 -6.22 4.93
N LYS A 194 -14.37 -6.44 4.48
CA LYS A 194 -15.57 -5.95 5.19
C LYS A 194 -15.67 -6.53 6.60
N ALA A 195 -15.43 -7.84 6.77
CA ALA A 195 -15.44 -8.48 8.07
C ALA A 195 -14.36 -7.93 9.01
N GLN A 196 -13.14 -7.71 8.52
CA GLN A 196 -12.06 -7.07 9.29
C GLN A 196 -12.44 -5.64 9.71
N ALA A 197 -12.98 -4.84 8.80
CA ALA A 197 -13.43 -3.49 9.11
C ALA A 197 -14.52 -3.47 10.21
N MET A 198 -15.49 -4.39 10.14
CA MET A 198 -16.52 -4.52 11.18
C MET A 198 -15.93 -4.96 12.53
N TYR A 199 -14.99 -5.91 12.52
CA TYR A 199 -14.32 -6.39 13.72
C TYR A 199 -13.58 -5.26 14.46
N TYR A 200 -12.71 -4.51 13.76
CA TYR A 200 -11.94 -3.44 14.40
C TYR A 200 -12.78 -2.22 14.77
N LYS A 201 -13.94 -1.99 14.11
CA LYS A 201 -14.88 -0.94 14.51
C LYS A 201 -15.60 -1.26 15.82
N ALA A 202 -15.75 -2.54 16.15
CA ALA A 202 -16.47 -3.00 17.35
C ALA A 202 -15.60 -3.06 18.62
N GLN A 203 -14.28 -2.88 18.49
CA GLN A 203 -13.34 -2.76 19.61
C GLN A 203 -13.33 -1.34 20.18
#